data_AF-V4LMJ4-F1
#
_entry.id   AF-V4LMJ4-F1
#
_cell.length_a   1.000
_cell.length_b   1.000
_cell.length_c   1.000
_cell.angle_alpha   90.00
_cell.angle_beta   90.00
_cell.angle_gamma   90.00
#
_symmetry.space_group_name_H-M   'P 1'
#
loop_
_entity.id
_entity.type
_entity.pdbx_description
1 polymer ?
#
loop_
_entity_poly.entity_id
_entity_poly.type
_entity_poly.pdbx_seq_one_letter_code
_entity_poly.pdbx_strand_id
1 'polypeptide(L)'
;REVLRRVRAEVRRALREVDVIAMPTTPVEAPRLDEVLGREDEVRSTLTANTWLSPMAGLPAITLPLMKVRGLPVGLDLMGRGDWELIEVAEKVVENAL
;
A
#
# COMPACT_ATOMS: atom_id res chain seq x y z
N ARG A 1 -17.80 4.02 13.01
CA ARG A 1 -18.47 4.61 11.83
C ARG A 1 -17.96 6.02 11.53
N GLU A 2 -17.84 6.91 12.53
CA GLU A 2 -17.23 8.25 12.37
C GLU A 2 -15.81 8.20 11.78
N VAL A 3 -14.93 7.37 12.36
CA VAL A 3 -13.54 7.21 11.93
C VAL A 3 -13.42 6.85 10.46
N LEU A 4 -14.13 5.81 10.00
CA LEU A 4 -14.12 5.40 8.58
C LEU A 4 -14.62 6.52 7.65
N ARG A 5 -15.64 7.29 8.08
CA ARG A 5 -16.13 8.42 7.28
C ARG A 5 -15.04 9.49 7.13
N ARG A 6 -14.34 9.80 8.22
CA ARG A 6 -13.24 10.77 8.23
C ARG A 6 -12.06 10.29 7.37
N VAL A 7 -11.63 9.04 7.53
CA VAL A 7 -10.57 8.43 6.69
C VAL A 7 -10.94 8.52 5.22
N ARG A 8 -12.13 8.07 4.84
CA ARG A 8 -12.61 8.14 3.46
C ARG A 8 -12.65 9.57 2.92
N ALA A 9 -13.08 10.54 3.72
CA ALA A 9 -13.14 11.95 3.31
C ALA A 9 -11.74 12.55 3.08
N GLU A 10 -10.79 12.29 3.98
CA GLU A 10 -9.42 12.81 3.88
C GLU A 10 -8.65 12.15 2.73
N VAL A 11 -8.73 10.82 2.57
CA VAL A 11 -8.04 10.12 1.47
C VAL A 11 -8.59 10.55 0.11
N ARG A 12 -9.91 10.67 -0.03
CA ARG A 12 -10.53 11.18 -1.26
C ARG A 12 -10.21 12.65 -1.52
N ARG A 13 -9.97 13.43 -0.47
CA ARG A 13 -9.50 14.81 -0.58
C ARG A 13 -8.08 14.87 -1.12
N ALA A 14 -7.16 14.06 -0.59
CA ALA A 14 -5.79 13.98 -1.09
C ALA A 14 -5.77 13.56 -2.56
N LEU A 15 -6.58 12.57 -2.94
CA LEU A 15 -6.77 12.15 -4.33
C LEU A 15 -7.48 13.19 -5.22
N ARG A 16 -7.76 14.44 -4.80
CA ARG A 16 -8.18 15.49 -5.75
C ARG A 16 -7.01 16.18 -6.43
N GLU A 17 -5.82 16.08 -5.83
CA GLU A 17 -4.62 16.79 -6.28
C GLU A 17 -3.66 15.88 -7.05
N VAL A 18 -3.86 14.56 -6.95
CA VAL A 18 -3.01 13.53 -7.56
C VAL A 18 -3.86 12.42 -8.16
N ASP A 19 -3.31 11.65 -9.10
CA ASP A 19 -4.00 10.50 -9.72
C ASP A 19 -4.02 9.27 -8.83
N VAL A 20 -2.91 9.03 -8.13
CA VAL A 20 -2.73 7.94 -7.17
C VAL A 20 -1.99 8.43 -5.93
N ILE A 21 -2.22 7.76 -4.80
CA ILE A 21 -1.36 7.86 -3.62
C ILE A 21 -0.41 6.66 -3.64
N ALA A 22 0.89 6.90 -3.49
CA ALA A 22 1.90 5.86 -3.48
C ALA A 22 2.53 5.72 -2.08
N MET A 23 2.71 4.48 -1.62
CA MET A 23 3.38 4.16 -0.35
C MET A 23 4.05 2.78 -0.42
N PRO A 24 5.03 2.46 0.44
CA PRO A 24 5.49 1.08 0.59
C PRO A 24 4.31 0.19 0.98
N THR A 25 4.16 -0.98 0.34
CA THR A 25 3.09 -1.93 0.69
C THR A 25 3.22 -2.40 2.14
N THR A 26 4.44 -2.77 2.53
CA THR A 26 4.81 -3.09 3.92
C THR A 26 5.83 -2.07 4.40
N PRO A 27 5.75 -1.58 5.64
CA PRO A 27 6.68 -0.57 6.16
C PRO A 27 8.06 -1.16 6.52
N VAL A 28 8.15 -2.48 6.59
CA VAL A 28 9.38 -3.23 6.91
C VAL A 28 9.62 -4.32 5.87
N GLU A 29 10.87 -4.75 5.78
CA GLU A 29 11.27 -5.93 5.00
C GLU A 29 10.73 -7.23 5.61
N ALA A 30 10.82 -8.33 4.86
CA ALA A 30 10.34 -9.62 5.33
C ALA A 30 11.12 -10.07 6.58
N PRO A 31 10.46 -10.26 7.75
CA PRO A 31 11.14 -10.75 8.95
C PRO A 31 11.53 -12.21 8.78
N ARG A 32 12.56 -12.63 9.51
CA ARG A 32 12.91 -14.04 9.61
C ARG A 32 11.88 -14.78 10.46
N LEU A 33 11.70 -16.08 10.23
CA LEU A 33 10.71 -16.88 10.96
C LEU A 33 10.94 -16.88 12.48
N ASP A 34 12.20 -16.92 12.91
CA ASP A 34 12.59 -16.88 14.33
C ASP A 34 12.30 -15.53 15.00
N GLU A 35 12.18 -14.45 14.24
CA GLU A 35 11.79 -13.12 14.74
C GLU A 35 10.26 -13.00 14.92
N VAL A 36 9.48 -13.89 14.30
CA VAL A 36 8.01 -13.89 14.32
C VAL A 36 7.45 -14.76 15.43
N LEU A 37 8.09 -15.87 15.75
CA LEU A 37 7.59 -16.85 16.72
C LEU A 37 7.40 -16.23 18.10
N GLY A 38 6.17 -16.28 18.62
CA GLY A 38 5.77 -15.68 19.90
C GLY A 38 5.54 -14.17 19.87
N ARG A 39 5.63 -13.53 18.70
CA ARG A 39 5.39 -12.09 18.46
C ARG A 39 4.48 -11.86 17.25
N GLU A 40 3.68 -12.84 16.87
CA GLU A 40 2.93 -12.89 15.62
C GLU A 40 2.01 -11.67 15.44
N ASP A 41 1.32 -11.25 16.51
CA ASP A 41 0.38 -10.13 16.47
C ASP A 41 1.09 -8.78 16.31
N GLU A 42 2.22 -8.59 16.99
CA GLU A 42 3.03 -7.38 16.89
C GLU A 42 3.63 -7.25 15.47
N VAL A 43 4.17 -8.35 14.96
CA VAL A 43 4.74 -8.39 13.61
C VAL A 43 3.66 -8.21 12.56
N ARG A 44 2.49 -8.85 12.71
CA ARG A 44 1.34 -8.67 11.80
C ARG A 44 0.84 -7.24 11.79
N SER A 45 0.71 -6.62 12.96
CA SER A 45 0.32 -5.20 13.09
C SER A 45 1.29 -4.31 12.31
N THR A 46 2.59 -4.54 12.46
CA THR A 46 3.63 -3.82 11.72
C THR A 46 3.54 -4.06 10.22
N LEU A 47 3.50 -5.32 9.77
CA LEU A 47 3.46 -5.67 8.35
C LEU A 47 2.23 -5.11 7.62
N THR A 48 1.11 -4.96 8.33
CA THR A 48 -0.16 -4.52 7.72
C THR A 48 -0.47 -3.03 7.92
N ALA A 49 0.40 -2.26 8.57
CA ALA A 49 0.13 -0.87 8.94
C ALA A 49 -0.29 0.03 7.74
N ASN A 50 0.23 -0.23 6.55
CA ASN A 50 -0.08 0.53 5.34
C ASN A 50 -1.29 -0.03 4.56
N THR A 51 -1.51 -1.36 4.58
CA THR A 51 -2.52 -2.02 3.74
C THR A 51 -3.95 -1.88 4.27
N TRP A 52 -4.14 -1.28 5.45
CA TRP A 52 -5.48 -1.03 6.00
C TRP A 52 -6.15 0.19 5.36
N LEU A 53 -5.37 1.11 4.78
CA LEU A 53 -5.87 2.42 4.34
C LEU A 53 -6.85 2.30 3.16
N SER A 54 -6.52 1.52 2.12
CA SER A 54 -7.37 1.35 0.93
C SER A 54 -8.72 0.72 1.25
N PRO A 55 -8.81 -0.41 2.01
CA PRO A 55 -10.08 -0.94 2.49
C PRO A 55 -10.90 0.07 3.29
N MET A 56 -10.27 0.82 4.20
CA MET A 56 -10.96 1.82 5.02
C MET A 56 -11.49 3.00 4.21
N ALA A 57 -10.74 3.44 3.20
CA ALA A 57 -11.18 4.48 2.27
C ALA A 57 -12.24 3.95 1.26
N GLY A 58 -12.28 2.63 1.05
CA GLY A 58 -13.08 1.96 0.02
C GLY A 58 -12.66 2.44 -1.36
N LEU A 59 -11.37 2.31 -1.63
CA LEU A 59 -10.69 2.68 -2.87
C LEU A 59 -9.84 1.49 -3.33
N PRO A 60 -9.67 1.32 -4.65
CA PRO A 60 -8.79 0.29 -5.18
C PRO A 60 -7.32 0.59 -4.88
N ALA A 61 -6.55 -0.48 -4.69
CA ALA A 61 -5.10 -0.42 -4.56
C ALA A 61 -4.43 -1.64 -5.23
N ILE A 62 -3.20 -1.45 -5.71
CA ILE A 62 -2.39 -2.48 -6.36
C ILE A 62 -0.94 -2.40 -5.86
N THR A 63 -0.32 -3.55 -5.62
CA THR A 63 1.10 -3.63 -5.22
C THR A 63 1.99 -4.03 -6.38
N LEU A 64 3.03 -3.23 -6.63
CA LEU A 64 4.02 -3.43 -7.70
C LEU A 64 5.38 -3.85 -7.09
N PRO A 65 5.92 -5.04 -7.42
CA PRO A 65 7.18 -5.54 -6.86
C PRO A 65 8.40 -4.99 -7.63
N LEU A 66 8.62 -3.68 -7.58
CA LEU A 66 9.58 -2.98 -8.45
C LEU A 66 10.97 -2.78 -7.84
N MET A 67 11.17 -3.17 -6.58
CA MET A 67 12.39 -2.83 -5.85
C MET A 67 12.84 -3.93 -4.89
N LYS A 68 14.11 -3.87 -4.51
CA LYS A 68 14.69 -4.68 -3.45
C LYS A 68 15.41 -3.81 -2.43
N VAL A 69 15.22 -4.11 -1.16
CA VAL A 69 16.00 -3.53 -0.05
C VAL A 69 16.75 -4.69 0.59
N ARG A 70 18.08 -4.56 0.71
CA ARG A 70 18.96 -5.63 1.26
C ARG A 70 18.78 -7.00 0.58
N GLY A 71 18.46 -7.01 -0.71
CA GLY A 71 18.23 -8.22 -1.49
C GLY A 71 16.82 -8.83 -1.34
N LEU A 72 15.99 -8.29 -0.44
CA LEU A 72 14.61 -8.71 -0.22
C LEU A 72 13.64 -7.86 -1.08
N PRO A 73 12.59 -8.45 -1.67
CA PRO A 73 11.62 -7.72 -2.47
C PRO A 73 10.81 -6.76 -1.59
N VAL A 74 10.56 -5.55 -2.11
CA VAL A 74 9.71 -4.53 -1.49
C VAL A 74 8.65 -4.09 -2.52
N GLY A 75 7.40 -4.02 -2.07
CA GLY A 75 6.26 -3.60 -2.88
C GLY A 75 6.00 -2.10 -2.80
N LEU A 76 5.62 -1.50 -3.94
CA LEU A 76 5.02 -0.18 -4.02
C LEU A 76 3.50 -0.33 -4.13
N ASP A 77 2.75 0.10 -3.12
CA ASP A 77 1.30 0.18 -3.16
C ASP A 77 0.88 1.49 -3.83
N LEU A 78 0.03 1.38 -4.85
CA LEU A 78 -0.64 2.50 -5.51
C LEU A 78 -2.13 2.42 -5.21
N MET A 79 -2.69 3.49 -4.68
CA MET A 79 -4.13 3.62 -4.38
C MET A 79 -4.77 4.67 -5.27
N GLY A 80 -5.84 4.31 -5.97
CA GLY A 80 -6.48 5.16 -6.98
C GLY A 80 -7.97 5.40 -6.75
N ARG A 81 -8.60 6.18 -7.62
CA ARG A 81 -10.05 6.48 -7.56
C ARG A 81 -10.92 5.41 -8.22
N GLY A 82 -10.38 4.68 -9.19
CA GLY A 82 -11.07 3.66 -9.98
C GLY A 82 -10.10 2.57 -10.44
N ASP A 83 -10.63 1.39 -10.74
CA ASP A 83 -9.82 0.20 -11.05
C ASP A 83 -9.03 0.37 -12.35
N TRP A 84 -9.67 0.86 -13.41
CA TRP A 84 -9.05 1.00 -14.72
C TRP A 84 -7.99 2.10 -14.75
N GLU A 85 -8.30 3.27 -14.19
CA GLU A 85 -7.34 4.37 -14.09
C GLU A 85 -6.12 3.96 -13.24
N LEU A 86 -6.34 3.16 -12.19
CA LEU A 86 -5.25 2.64 -11.37
C LEU A 86 -4.35 1.67 -12.17
N ILE A 87 -4.94 0.79 -12.98
CA ILE A 87 -4.19 -0.14 -13.83
C ILE A 87 -3.37 0.63 -14.88
N GLU A 88 -3.94 1.64 -15.54
CA GLU A 88 -3.23 2.46 -16.53
C GLU A 88 -2.02 3.20 -15.92
N VAL A 89 -2.17 3.72 -14.70
CA VAL A 89 -1.05 4.34 -13.97
C VAL A 89 -0.01 3.29 -13.59
N ALA A 90 -0.45 2.14 -13.08
CA ALA A 90 0.45 1.05 -12.68
C ALA A 90 1.28 0.53 -13.86
N GLU A 91 0.69 0.37 -15.04
CA GLU A 91 1.38 -0.03 -16.27
C GLU A 91 2.51 0.94 -16.60
N LYS A 92 2.21 2.25 -16.64
CA LYS A 92 3.22 3.29 -16.88
C LYS A 92 4.33 3.27 -15.83
N VAL A 93 3.99 3.04 -14.55
CA VAL A 93 5.00 2.96 -13.49
C VAL A 93 5.93 1.76 -13.70
N VAL A 94 5.38 0.60 -14.10
CA VAL A 94 6.19 -0.60 -14.42
C VAL A 94 7.08 -0.34 -15.64
N GLU A 95 6.55 0.25 -16.72
CA GLU A 95 7.31 0.56 -17.94
C GLU A 95 8.49 1.52 -17.70
N ASN A 96 8.34 2.48 -16.77
CA ASN A 96 9.39 3.45 -16.46
C ASN A 96 10.36 2.98 -15.37
N ALA A 97 10.04 1.91 -14.66
CA ALA A 97 10.88 1.33 -13.61
C ALA A 97 11.82 0.22 -14.13
N LEU A 98 11.55 -0.30 -15.33
CA LEU A 98 12.36 -1.28 -16.07
C LEU A 98 13.24 -0.59 -17.11
#